data_AF-A0AAW2FJS6-F1
#
_entry.id   AF-A0AAW2FJS6-F1
#
_cell.length_a   1.000
_cell.length_b   1.000
_cell.length_c   1.000
_cell.angle_alpha   90.00
_cell.angle_beta   90.00
_cell.angle_gamma   90.00
#
_symmetry.space_group_name_H-M   'P 1'
#
loop_
_entity.id
_entity.type
_entity.pdbx_description
1 polymer ?
#
loop_
_entity_poly.entity_id
_entity_poly.type
_entity_poly.pdbx_seq_one_letter_code
_entity_poly.pdbx_strand_id
1 'polypeptide(L)'
;MKLFARPNSFYEAMTSVMYFNYLLGLRVFEYPRGYPRSVFSFIYILIIYIMFCGGAVSMGVYLENIKLLKLDYIIFLVTGNMYILSVILKMILGWRHSKEITVCHKKIFQIDKTLRELGLEVNYDRVYFMTIGFMTSWFILFIFISSTGFIYFQARSDTLHAIYIIFVLMMSVSVDYVNAFEFYAFSRLVHTKFELINHLLRETIRILSEQETKLDTFKLKDYTKLLDFEQQKGILSIKKNISMAPTLLFCIELCIKKTLQLRLKIKFIFHST
;
A
#
# COMPACT_ATOMS: atom_id res chain seq x y z
N MET A 1 4.09 13.44 22.63
CA MET A 1 4.45 12.91 21.29
C MET A 1 4.91 14.07 20.41
N LYS A 2 6.11 14.01 19.83
CA LYS A 2 6.57 15.03 18.87
C LYS A 2 5.87 14.78 17.53
N LEU A 3 4.73 15.43 17.30
CA LEU A 3 3.92 15.30 16.07
C LEU A 3 4.67 15.65 14.78
N PHE A 4 5.83 16.31 14.88
CA PHE A 4 6.68 16.71 13.76
C PHE A 4 8.10 16.16 13.86
N ALA A 5 8.32 15.09 14.64
CA ALA A 5 9.61 14.40 14.59
C ALA A 5 9.78 13.77 13.20
N ARG A 6 10.96 14.02 12.60
CA ARG A 6 11.34 13.45 11.30
C ARG A 6 11.26 11.92 11.38
N PRO A 7 10.56 11.25 10.44
CA PRO A 7 10.42 9.80 10.48
C PRO A 7 11.75 9.13 10.12
N ASN A 8 12.20 8.22 10.98
CA ASN A 8 13.45 7.49 10.80
C ASN A 8 13.28 6.22 9.95
N SER A 9 12.03 5.80 9.73
CA SER A 9 11.67 4.61 8.97
C SER A 9 10.40 4.82 8.14
N PHE A 10 10.26 4.05 7.06
CA PHE A 10 9.03 4.00 6.27
C PHE A 10 7.79 3.66 7.10
N TYR A 11 7.96 2.79 8.10
CA TYR A 11 6.89 2.38 9.00
C TYR A 11 6.37 3.57 9.83
N GLU A 12 7.26 4.43 10.34
CA GLU A 12 6.88 5.67 11.03
C GLU A 12 6.14 6.63 10.08
N ALA A 13 6.63 6.78 8.84
CA ALA A 13 6.00 7.63 7.83
C ALA A 13 4.58 7.17 7.43
N MET A 14 4.31 5.87 7.49
CA MET A 14 3.01 5.25 7.15
C MET A 14 2.11 4.97 8.36
N THR A 15 2.54 5.33 9.57
CA THR A 15 1.86 4.93 10.80
C THR A 15 0.39 5.39 10.85
N SER A 16 0.09 6.62 10.41
CA SER A 16 -1.30 7.13 10.36
C SER A 16 -2.20 6.28 9.45
N VAL A 17 -1.70 5.90 8.27
CA VAL A 17 -2.41 5.05 7.31
C VAL A 17 -2.59 3.64 7.86
N MET A 18 -1.62 3.12 8.61
CA MET A 18 -1.76 1.83 9.29
C MET A 18 -2.84 1.86 10.36
N TYR A 19 -2.89 2.91 11.19
CA TYR A 19 -3.98 3.08 12.15
C TYR A 19 -5.33 3.19 11.47
N PHE A 20 -5.40 3.91 10.36
CA PHE A 20 -6.63 4.04 9.59
C PHE A 20 -7.04 2.71 8.94
N ASN A 21 -6.09 1.92 8.44
CA ASN A 21 -6.32 0.55 8.00
C ASN A 21 -6.88 -0.37 9.11
N TYR A 22 -6.36 -0.26 10.34
CA TYR A 22 -6.90 -1.02 11.48
C TYR A 22 -8.32 -0.57 11.81
N LEU A 23 -8.59 0.73 11.80
CA LEU A 23 -9.92 1.30 12.05
C LEU A 23 -10.92 0.91 10.96
N LEU A 24 -10.49 0.77 9.70
CA LEU A 24 -11.36 0.32 8.62
C LEU A 24 -11.48 -1.21 8.56
N GLY A 25 -10.86 -1.97 9.46
CA GLY A 25 -10.91 -3.43 9.44
C GLY A 25 -10.17 -4.08 8.26
N LEU A 26 -9.28 -3.34 7.59
CA LEU A 26 -8.49 -3.86 6.46
C LEU A 26 -7.30 -4.71 6.90
N ARG A 27 -6.90 -4.62 8.17
CA ARG A 27 -5.78 -5.38 8.73
C ARG A 27 -6.13 -5.94 10.09
N VAL A 28 -5.43 -7.01 10.48
CA VAL A 28 -5.53 -7.56 11.84
C VAL A 28 -5.11 -6.49 12.83
N PHE A 29 -5.95 -6.24 13.83
CA PHE A 29 -5.72 -5.30 14.91
C PHE A 29 -4.50 -5.73 15.73
N GLU A 30 -3.49 -4.87 15.77
CA GLU A 30 -2.25 -5.09 16.52
C GLU A 30 -2.17 -4.04 17.64
N TYR A 31 -2.67 -4.39 18.83
CA TYR A 31 -2.56 -3.54 20.01
C TYR A 31 -2.31 -4.37 21.28
N PRO A 32 -1.21 -4.13 22.03
CA PRO A 32 -0.09 -3.25 21.71
C PRO A 32 0.72 -3.74 20.49
N ARG A 33 1.60 -2.87 19.95
CA ARG A 33 2.36 -3.13 18.73
C ARG A 33 3.08 -4.48 18.79
N GLY A 34 2.94 -5.30 17.74
CA GLY A 34 3.57 -6.62 17.63
C GLY A 34 2.74 -7.79 18.17
N TYR A 35 1.61 -7.53 18.82
CA TYR A 35 0.71 -8.56 19.34
C TYR A 35 -0.61 -8.57 18.56
N PRO A 36 -0.73 -9.41 17.51
CA PRO A 36 -1.94 -9.48 16.70
C PRO A 36 -3.09 -10.09 17.50
N ARG A 37 -4.22 -9.36 17.57
CA ARG A 37 -5.45 -9.82 18.23
C ARG A 37 -6.45 -10.31 17.18
N SER A 38 -6.20 -11.51 16.64
CA SER A 38 -7.03 -12.08 15.57
C SER A 38 -8.50 -12.24 15.96
N VAL A 39 -8.82 -12.66 17.19
CA VAL A 39 -10.21 -12.87 17.60
C VAL A 39 -11.02 -11.55 17.58
N PHE A 40 -10.49 -10.49 18.21
CA PHE A 40 -11.14 -9.18 18.22
C PHE A 40 -11.30 -8.59 16.82
N SER A 41 -10.27 -8.76 16.00
CA SER A 41 -10.31 -8.30 14.62
C SER A 41 -11.42 -9.02 13.83
N PHE A 42 -11.68 -10.29 14.12
CA PHE A 42 -12.64 -11.11 13.37
C PHE A 42 -14.06 -10.70 13.74
N ILE A 43 -14.31 -10.53 15.04
CA ILE A 43 -15.55 -9.95 15.56
C ILE A 43 -15.78 -8.57 14.92
N TYR A 44 -14.74 -7.74 14.82
CA TYR A 44 -14.85 -6.43 14.20
C TYR A 44 -15.24 -6.49 12.72
N ILE A 45 -14.61 -7.38 11.94
CA ILE A 45 -14.98 -7.61 10.53
C ILE A 45 -16.41 -8.11 10.41
N LEU A 46 -16.87 -9.00 11.28
CA LEU A 46 -18.26 -9.47 11.28
C LEU A 46 -19.24 -8.32 11.54
N ILE A 47 -18.93 -7.44 12.50
CA ILE A 47 -19.76 -6.24 12.78
C ILE A 47 -19.81 -5.34 11.55
N ILE A 48 -18.67 -5.06 10.92
CA ILE A 48 -18.64 -4.24 9.70
C ILE A 48 -19.41 -4.92 8.55
N TYR A 49 -19.28 -6.24 8.39
CA TYR A 49 -20.03 -6.99 7.39
C TYR A 49 -21.55 -6.86 7.61
N ILE A 50 -22.02 -7.02 8.85
CA ILE A 50 -23.43 -6.84 9.21
C ILE A 50 -23.89 -5.41 8.90
N MET A 51 -23.06 -4.40 9.22
CA MET A 51 -23.36 -2.99 8.87
C MET A 51 -23.47 -2.79 7.36
N PHE A 52 -22.57 -3.38 6.55
CA PHE A 52 -22.66 -3.29 5.10
C PHE A 52 -23.91 -3.97 4.53
N CYS A 53 -24.26 -5.16 5.03
CA CYS A 53 -25.49 -5.85 4.65
C CYS A 53 -26.73 -5.03 5.02
N GLY A 54 -26.78 -4.49 6.24
CA GLY A 54 -27.87 -3.62 6.67
C GLY A 54 -27.96 -2.36 5.81
N GLY A 55 -26.82 -1.74 5.48
CA GLY A 55 -26.77 -0.58 4.59
C GLY A 55 -27.27 -0.88 3.17
N ALA A 56 -26.97 -2.07 2.63
CA ALA A 56 -27.50 -2.50 1.34
C ALA A 56 -29.03 -2.58 1.35
N VAL A 57 -29.61 -3.18 2.40
CA VAL A 57 -31.06 -3.29 2.58
C VAL A 57 -31.70 -1.92 2.76
N SER A 58 -31.15 -1.07 3.63
CA SER A 58 -31.64 0.30 3.84
C SER A 58 -31.60 1.13 2.55
N MET A 59 -30.55 0.97 1.74
CA MET A 59 -30.44 1.65 0.46
C MET A 59 -31.49 1.13 -0.55
N GLY A 60 -31.79 -0.17 -0.56
CA GLY A 60 -32.86 -0.73 -1.37
C GLY A 60 -34.22 -0.10 -1.06
N VAL A 61 -34.59 -0.05 0.22
CA VAL A 61 -35.84 0.60 0.68
C VAL A 61 -35.89 2.08 0.31
N TYR A 62 -34.76 2.79 0.43
CA TYR A 62 -34.67 4.19 0.04
C TYR A 62 -34.93 4.41 -1.46
N LEU A 63 -34.42 3.53 -2.32
CA LEU A 63 -34.58 3.64 -3.77
C LEU A 63 -36.00 3.34 -4.23
N GLU A 64 -36.68 2.39 -3.59
CA GLU A 64 -38.10 2.10 -3.85
C GLU A 64 -38.97 3.34 -3.66
N ASN A 65 -38.65 4.19 -2.68
CA ASN A 65 -39.36 5.43 -2.41
C ASN A 65 -39.16 6.52 -3.48
N ILE A 66 -38.07 6.48 -4.26
CA ILE A 66 -37.70 7.55 -5.21
C ILE A 66 -38.44 7.44 -6.55
N LYS A 67 -39.22 6.37 -6.80
CA LYS A 67 -39.89 6.13 -8.10
C LYS A 67 -38.93 6.27 -9.29
N LEU A 68 -37.73 5.68 -9.18
CA LEU A 68 -36.77 5.59 -10.28
C LEU A 68 -37.35 4.77 -11.45
N LEU A 69 -36.85 5.02 -12.66
CA LEU A 69 -37.12 4.16 -13.81
C LEU A 69 -36.60 2.74 -13.51
N LYS A 70 -37.30 1.71 -14.02
CA LYS A 70 -36.96 0.30 -13.75
C LYS A 70 -35.50 -0.04 -14.09
N LEU A 71 -34.95 0.54 -15.16
CA LEU A 71 -33.57 0.30 -15.59
C LEU A 71 -32.56 0.92 -14.62
N ASP A 72 -32.75 2.18 -14.23
CA ASP A 72 -31.86 2.89 -13.29
C ASP A 72 -31.82 2.20 -11.93
N TYR A 73 -32.98 1.71 -11.47
CA TYR A 73 -33.09 0.91 -10.25
C TYR A 73 -32.23 -0.36 -10.31
N ILE A 74 -32.35 -1.13 -11.40
CA ILE A 74 -31.57 -2.37 -11.59
C ILE A 74 -30.07 -2.06 -11.64
N ILE A 75 -29.67 -1.05 -12.41
CA ILE A 75 -28.25 -0.65 -12.53
C ILE A 75 -27.71 -0.24 -11.16
N PHE A 76 -28.45 0.56 -10.40
CA PHE A 76 -28.04 1.00 -9.08
C PHE A 76 -27.90 -0.17 -8.11
N LEU A 77 -28.89 -1.07 -8.08
CA LEU A 77 -28.89 -2.25 -7.21
C LEU A 77 -27.71 -3.18 -7.53
N VAL A 78 -27.46 -3.49 -8.80
CA VAL A 78 -26.35 -4.34 -9.22
C VAL A 78 -25.01 -3.67 -8.90
N THR A 79 -24.87 -2.37 -9.21
CA THR A 79 -23.63 -1.61 -8.96
C THR A 79 -23.33 -1.51 -7.47
N GLY A 80 -24.34 -1.20 -6.66
CA GLY A 80 -24.21 -1.13 -5.20
C GLY A 80 -23.81 -2.47 -4.58
N ASN A 81 -24.43 -3.57 -5.01
CA ASN A 81 -24.08 -4.91 -4.52
C ASN A 81 -22.67 -5.34 -4.95
N MET A 82 -22.29 -5.09 -6.21
CA MET A 82 -20.93 -5.33 -6.70
C MET A 82 -19.89 -4.52 -5.91
N TYR A 83 -20.23 -3.29 -5.57
CA TYR A 83 -19.37 -2.40 -4.80
C TYR A 83 -19.19 -2.91 -3.36
N ILE A 84 -20.27 -3.26 -2.68
CA ILE A 84 -20.23 -3.84 -1.32
C ILE A 84 -19.43 -5.15 -1.32
N LEU A 85 -19.66 -6.02 -2.29
CA LEU A 85 -18.89 -7.26 -2.45
C LEU A 85 -17.39 -6.97 -2.65
N SER A 86 -17.04 -5.95 -3.44
CA SER A 86 -15.66 -5.52 -3.63
C SER A 86 -15.01 -5.06 -2.32
N VAL A 87 -15.72 -4.30 -1.49
CA VAL A 87 -15.25 -3.85 -0.17
C VAL A 87 -15.00 -5.05 0.77
N ILE A 88 -15.96 -5.98 0.85
CA ILE A 88 -15.84 -7.19 1.68
C ILE A 88 -14.65 -8.05 1.22
N LEU A 89 -14.48 -8.24 -0.09
CA LEU A 89 -13.34 -8.96 -0.63
C LEU A 89 -12.01 -8.28 -0.27
N LYS A 90 -11.95 -6.93 -0.31
CA LYS A 90 -10.76 -6.18 0.12
C LYS A 90 -10.44 -6.38 1.59
N MET A 91 -11.45 -6.42 2.47
CA MET A 91 -11.28 -6.71 3.90
C MET A 91 -10.75 -8.13 4.13
N ILE A 92 -11.34 -9.14 3.48
CA ILE A 92 -10.90 -10.53 3.58
C ILE A 92 -9.46 -10.70 3.05
N LEU A 93 -9.14 -10.04 1.93
CA LEU A 93 -7.79 -10.06 1.36
C LEU A 93 -6.79 -9.36 2.28
N GLY A 94 -7.14 -8.19 2.80
CA GLY A 94 -6.30 -7.45 3.74
C GLY A 94 -6.00 -8.24 5.01
N TRP A 95 -7.00 -8.95 5.53
CA TRP A 95 -6.82 -9.91 6.61
C TRP A 95 -5.84 -11.04 6.26
N ARG A 96 -6.12 -11.77 5.16
CA ARG A 96 -5.34 -12.93 4.74
C ARG A 96 -3.87 -12.56 4.50
N HIS A 97 -3.64 -11.41 3.87
CA HIS A 97 -2.30 -10.93 3.51
C HIS A 97 -1.63 -10.12 4.63
N SER A 98 -2.26 -9.92 5.80
CA SER A 98 -1.65 -9.15 6.89
C SER A 98 -0.28 -9.72 7.32
N LYS A 99 -0.14 -11.05 7.40
CA LYS A 99 1.15 -11.69 7.73
C LYS A 99 2.22 -11.42 6.67
N GLU A 100 1.86 -11.52 5.39
CA GLU A 100 2.76 -11.30 4.27
C GLU A 100 3.22 -9.83 4.20
N ILE A 101 2.30 -8.90 4.44
CA ILE A 101 2.59 -7.47 4.50
C ILE A 101 3.56 -7.18 5.64
N THR A 102 3.40 -7.79 6.81
CA THR A 102 4.34 -7.63 7.93
C THR A 102 5.74 -8.16 7.59
N VAL A 103 5.83 -9.30 6.89
CA VAL A 103 7.11 -9.83 6.40
C VAL A 103 7.73 -8.88 5.36
N CYS A 104 6.93 -8.31 4.47
CA CYS A 104 7.37 -7.33 3.48
C CYS A 104 7.98 -6.09 4.15
N HIS A 105 7.31 -5.52 5.16
CA HIS A 105 7.86 -4.38 5.92
C HIS A 105 9.19 -4.71 6.60
N LYS A 106 9.32 -5.91 7.19
CA LYS A 106 10.59 -6.36 7.79
C LYS A 106 11.72 -6.43 6.77
N LYS A 107 11.44 -6.93 5.57
CA LYS A 107 12.41 -7.01 4.46
C LYS A 107 12.81 -5.62 3.96
N ILE A 108 11.84 -4.71 3.79
CA ILE A 108 12.11 -3.31 3.46
C ILE A 108 13.02 -2.67 4.51
N PHE A 109 12.74 -2.89 5.79
CA PHE A 109 13.58 -2.37 6.87
C PHE A 109 15.02 -2.90 6.82
N GLN A 110 15.22 -4.17 6.46
CA GLN A 110 16.56 -4.72 6.25
C GLN A 110 17.28 -4.05 5.07
N ILE A 111 16.58 -3.84 3.95
CA ILE A 111 17.13 -3.10 2.80
C ILE A 111 17.53 -1.68 3.21
N ASP A 112 16.69 -1.01 3.99
CA ASP A 112 16.96 0.34 4.50
C ASP A 112 18.22 0.38 5.35
N LYS A 113 18.40 -0.62 6.21
CA LYS A 113 19.60 -0.75 7.04
C LYS A 113 20.86 -0.93 6.18
N THR A 114 20.82 -1.81 5.19
CA THR A 114 21.96 -2.04 4.29
C THR A 114 22.27 -0.80 3.44
N LEU A 115 21.27 -0.10 2.92
CA LEU A 115 21.50 1.15 2.18
C LEU A 115 22.15 2.22 3.07
N ARG A 116 21.74 2.31 4.33
CA ARG A 116 22.34 3.24 5.31
C ARG A 116 23.78 2.86 5.64
N GLU A 117 24.09 1.57 5.76
CA GLU A 117 25.46 1.07 5.95
C GLU A 117 26.37 1.37 4.74
N LEU A 118 25.78 1.46 3.53
CA LEU A 118 26.46 1.91 2.31
C LEU A 118 26.57 3.44 2.19
N GLY A 119 26.16 4.19 3.22
CA GLY A 119 26.22 5.65 3.25
C GLY A 119 25.09 6.35 2.47
N LEU A 120 24.07 5.62 1.99
CA LEU A 120 22.91 6.20 1.31
C LEU A 120 21.82 6.51 2.34
N GLU A 121 21.59 7.80 2.58
CA GLU A 121 20.48 8.24 3.41
C GLU A 121 19.17 8.28 2.59
N VAL A 122 18.17 7.52 3.04
CA VAL A 122 16.85 7.51 2.41
C VAL A 122 16.01 8.61 3.06
N ASN A 123 15.60 9.59 2.27
CA ASN A 123 14.73 10.67 2.74
C ASN A 123 13.26 10.21 2.78
N TYR A 124 12.71 9.98 3.98
CA TYR A 124 11.30 9.63 4.20
C TYR A 124 10.36 10.84 4.32
N ASP A 125 10.88 12.06 4.40
CA ASP A 125 10.08 13.27 4.62
C ASP A 125 9.03 13.42 3.52
N ARG A 126 9.44 13.18 2.27
CA ARG A 126 8.55 13.27 1.12
C ARG A 126 7.35 12.32 1.24
N VAL A 127 7.58 11.08 1.66
CA VAL A 127 6.51 10.08 1.86
C VAL A 127 5.63 10.49 3.03
N TYR A 128 6.22 10.99 4.11
CA TYR A 128 5.50 11.42 5.30
C TYR A 128 4.60 12.64 5.04
N PHE A 129 5.11 13.68 4.39
CA PHE A 129 4.31 14.85 4.00
C PHE A 129 3.20 14.46 3.02
N MET A 130 3.49 13.55 2.10
CA MET A 130 2.49 12.98 1.19
C MET A 130 1.41 12.22 1.96
N THR A 131 1.77 11.40 2.96
CA THR A 131 0.82 10.71 3.84
C THR A 131 -0.05 11.69 4.63
N ILE A 132 0.53 12.74 5.22
CA ILE A 132 -0.24 13.77 5.94
C ILE A 132 -1.20 14.47 4.99
N GLY A 133 -0.70 14.96 3.85
CA GLY A 133 -1.54 15.65 2.87
C GLY A 133 -2.69 14.77 2.36
N PHE A 134 -2.42 13.47 2.17
CA PHE A 134 -3.42 12.49 1.78
C PHE A 134 -4.50 12.29 2.87
N MET A 135 -4.10 12.11 4.13
CA MET A 135 -5.05 11.97 5.25
C MET A 135 -5.88 13.24 5.48
N THR A 136 -5.27 14.42 5.32
CA THR A 136 -5.99 15.70 5.42
C THR A 136 -6.97 15.87 4.26
N SER A 137 -6.55 15.57 3.03
CA SER A 137 -7.41 15.63 1.83
C SER A 137 -8.63 14.70 1.97
N TRP A 138 -8.40 13.47 2.45
CA TRP A 138 -9.48 12.53 2.79
C TRP A 138 -10.50 13.14 3.74
N PHE A 139 -10.03 13.71 4.85
CA PHE A 139 -10.91 14.22 5.89
C PHE A 139 -11.78 15.39 5.40
N ILE A 140 -11.22 16.27 4.58
CA ILE A 140 -11.96 17.38 3.94
C ILE A 140 -13.02 16.82 2.98
N LEU A 141 -12.65 15.88 2.11
CA LEU A 141 -13.58 15.24 1.18
C LEU A 141 -14.70 14.49 1.92
N PHE A 142 -14.36 13.79 3.00
CA PHE A 142 -15.30 13.08 3.85
C PHE A 142 -16.35 14.03 4.42
N ILE A 143 -15.94 15.18 5.00
CA ILE A 143 -16.86 16.17 5.55
C ILE A 143 -17.75 16.74 4.43
N PHE A 144 -17.18 17.09 3.29
CA PHE A 144 -17.91 17.67 2.17
C PHE A 144 -18.98 16.72 1.59
N ILE A 145 -18.60 15.48 1.29
CA ILE A 145 -19.52 14.47 0.75
C ILE A 145 -20.57 14.11 1.82
N SER A 146 -20.19 14.03 3.10
CA SER A 146 -21.13 13.69 4.18
C SER A 146 -22.17 14.78 4.38
N SER A 147 -21.75 16.06 4.33
CA SER A 147 -22.65 17.20 4.48
C SER A 147 -23.63 17.30 3.32
N THR A 148 -23.12 17.14 2.08
CA THR A 148 -23.95 17.15 0.87
C THR A 148 -24.91 15.96 0.84
N GLY A 149 -24.42 14.76 1.18
CA GLY A 149 -25.24 13.56 1.32
C GLY A 149 -26.31 13.72 2.39
N PHE A 150 -25.98 14.30 3.53
CA PHE A 150 -26.93 14.52 4.62
C PHE A 150 -28.09 15.41 4.21
N ILE A 151 -27.81 16.56 3.59
CA ILE A 151 -28.85 17.47 3.07
C ILE A 151 -29.74 16.73 2.06
N TYR A 152 -29.14 15.93 1.17
CA TYR A 152 -29.86 15.17 0.16
C TYR A 152 -30.78 14.08 0.75
N PHE A 153 -30.26 13.25 1.66
CA PHE A 153 -30.99 12.13 2.25
C PHE A 153 -32.02 12.60 3.28
N GLN A 154 -31.74 13.66 4.05
CA GLN A 154 -32.66 14.21 5.05
C GLN A 154 -33.95 14.74 4.42
N ALA A 155 -33.90 15.22 3.18
CA ALA A 155 -35.09 15.68 2.47
C ALA A 155 -36.11 14.56 2.17
N ARG A 156 -35.71 13.28 2.29
CA ARG A 156 -36.49 12.13 1.79
C ARG A 156 -36.61 10.97 2.78
N SER A 157 -35.89 11.00 3.90
CA SER A 157 -35.84 9.88 4.86
C SER A 157 -35.63 10.37 6.28
N ASP A 158 -35.93 9.51 7.25
CA ASP A 158 -35.67 9.78 8.65
C ASP A 158 -34.20 10.07 8.90
N THR A 159 -33.93 11.00 9.83
CA THR A 159 -32.56 11.47 10.12
C THR A 159 -31.61 10.33 10.47
N LEU A 160 -32.06 9.33 11.23
CA LEU A 160 -31.23 8.17 11.61
C LEU A 160 -30.90 7.28 10.41
N HIS A 161 -31.87 7.03 9.53
CA HIS A 161 -31.66 6.26 8.31
C HIS A 161 -30.69 6.97 7.35
N ALA A 162 -30.86 8.29 7.19
CA ALA A 162 -29.94 9.11 6.40
C ALA A 162 -28.50 9.04 6.93
N ILE A 163 -28.31 9.23 8.25
CA ILE A 163 -26.99 9.13 8.90
C ILE A 163 -26.37 7.74 8.67
N TYR A 164 -27.16 6.68 8.84
CA TYR A 164 -26.70 5.31 8.66
C TYR A 164 -26.23 5.02 7.23
N ILE A 165 -27.04 5.40 6.22
CA ILE A 165 -26.68 5.21 4.80
C ILE A 165 -25.39 5.98 4.46
N ILE A 166 -25.28 7.24 4.90
CA ILE A 166 -24.09 8.06 4.68
C ILE A 166 -22.87 7.41 5.34
N PHE A 167 -23.00 6.94 6.58
CA PHE A 167 -21.91 6.28 7.28
C PHE A 167 -21.41 5.05 6.52
N VAL A 168 -22.31 4.17 6.04
CA VAL A 168 -21.96 2.98 5.27
C VAL A 168 -21.26 3.36 3.95
N LEU A 169 -21.81 4.35 3.21
CA LEU A 169 -21.19 4.83 1.98
C LEU A 169 -19.79 5.39 2.22
N MET A 170 -19.61 6.20 3.25
CA MET A 170 -18.31 6.77 3.58
C MET A 170 -17.29 5.73 4.01
N MET A 171 -17.71 4.71 4.77
CA MET A 171 -16.83 3.61 5.15
C MET A 171 -16.33 2.85 3.92
N SER A 172 -17.19 2.60 2.92
CA SER A 172 -16.77 1.98 1.66
C SER A 172 -15.77 2.84 0.89
N VAL A 173 -16.04 4.14 0.74
CA VAL A 173 -15.13 5.06 0.03
C VAL A 173 -13.80 5.17 0.78
N SER A 174 -13.83 5.15 2.12
CA SER A 174 -12.62 5.14 2.95
C SER A 174 -11.75 3.92 2.65
N VAL A 175 -12.34 2.73 2.57
CA VAL A 175 -11.63 1.48 2.28
C VAL A 175 -10.90 1.57 0.93
N ASP A 176 -11.58 2.07 -0.09
CA ASP A 176 -11.00 2.23 -1.42
C ASP A 176 -9.87 3.25 -1.44
N TYR A 177 -10.10 4.39 -0.81
CA TYR A 177 -9.15 5.49 -0.73
C TYR A 177 -7.84 5.04 -0.05
N VAL A 178 -7.95 4.37 1.10
CA VAL A 178 -6.78 3.85 1.83
C VAL A 178 -6.04 2.79 1.05
N ASN A 179 -6.74 1.83 0.44
CA ASN A 179 -6.11 0.77 -0.32
C ASN A 179 -5.39 1.32 -1.56
N ALA A 180 -5.96 2.31 -2.25
CA ALA A 180 -5.31 2.99 -3.37
C ALA A 180 -4.03 3.70 -2.95
N PHE A 181 -4.06 4.39 -1.81
CA PHE A 181 -2.88 5.07 -1.29
C PHE A 181 -1.81 4.14 -0.77
N GLU A 182 -2.19 3.09 -0.06
CA GLU A 182 -1.24 2.08 0.38
C GLU A 182 -0.48 1.53 -0.84
N PHE A 183 -1.19 1.17 -1.91
CA PHE A 183 -0.57 0.72 -3.16
C PHE A 183 0.35 1.78 -3.78
N TYR A 184 -0.09 3.04 -3.83
CA TYR A 184 0.69 4.15 -4.35
C TYR A 184 1.97 4.40 -3.52
N ALA A 185 1.86 4.44 -2.20
CA ALA A 185 2.98 4.65 -1.27
C ALA A 185 4.01 3.52 -1.39
N PHE A 186 3.55 2.26 -1.47
CA PHE A 186 4.45 1.13 -1.71
C PHE A 186 5.14 1.21 -3.06
N SER A 187 4.41 1.53 -4.12
CA SER A 187 4.98 1.67 -5.47
C SER A 187 6.03 2.78 -5.51
N ARG A 188 5.74 3.92 -4.87
CA ARG A 188 6.68 5.04 -4.75
C ARG A 188 7.93 4.66 -3.97
N LEU A 189 7.76 3.95 -2.84
CA LEU A 189 8.88 3.46 -2.05
C LEU A 189 9.78 2.54 -2.88
N VAL A 190 9.21 1.52 -3.51
CA VAL A 190 9.95 0.55 -4.34
C VAL A 190 10.71 1.28 -5.43
N HIS A 191 10.06 2.23 -6.12
CA HIS A 191 10.70 3.05 -7.15
C HIS A 191 11.91 3.83 -6.60
N THR A 192 11.77 4.53 -5.48
CA THR A 192 12.89 5.27 -4.87
C THR A 192 14.04 4.35 -4.44
N LYS A 193 13.74 3.13 -3.98
CA LYS A 193 14.80 2.16 -3.66
C LYS A 193 15.56 1.71 -4.90
N PHE A 194 14.86 1.47 -6.01
CA PHE A 194 15.51 1.14 -7.28
C PHE A 194 16.38 2.27 -7.81
N GLU A 195 15.92 3.52 -7.72
CA GLU A 195 16.74 4.69 -8.10
C GLU A 195 18.04 4.76 -7.30
N LEU A 196 17.98 4.55 -5.97
CA LEU A 196 19.16 4.54 -5.10
C LEU A 196 20.12 3.40 -5.43
N ILE A 197 19.61 2.19 -5.65
CA ILE A 197 20.44 1.03 -6.02
C ILE A 197 21.10 1.27 -7.38
N ASN A 198 20.37 1.80 -8.36
CA ASN A 198 20.91 2.11 -9.68
C ASN A 198 21.99 3.19 -9.62
N HIS A 199 21.80 4.21 -8.77
CA HIS A 199 22.82 5.22 -8.52
C HIS A 199 24.10 4.61 -7.92
N LEU A 200 23.97 3.76 -6.91
CA LEU A 200 25.09 3.04 -6.29
C LEU A 200 25.85 2.19 -7.32
N LEU A 201 25.14 1.43 -8.15
CA LEU A 201 25.74 0.58 -9.18
C LEU A 201 26.54 1.40 -10.19
N ARG A 202 25.98 2.52 -10.67
CA ARG A 202 26.68 3.43 -11.59
C ARG A 202 27.95 4.01 -10.98
N GLU A 203 27.87 4.45 -9.72
CA GLU A 203 29.02 5.01 -9.01
C GLU A 203 30.12 3.95 -8.82
N THR A 204 29.72 2.73 -8.46
CA THR A 204 30.65 1.59 -8.32
C THR A 204 31.35 1.27 -9.65
N ILE A 205 30.60 1.20 -10.75
CA ILE A 205 31.14 0.95 -12.09
C ILE A 205 32.11 2.07 -12.51
N ARG A 206 31.76 3.33 -12.23
CA ARG A 206 32.62 4.49 -12.53
C ARG A 206 33.95 4.38 -11.80
N ILE A 207 33.94 4.14 -10.49
CA ILE A 207 35.16 4.00 -9.67
C ILE A 207 36.04 2.85 -10.18
N LEU A 208 35.44 1.71 -10.53
CA LEU A 208 36.15 0.56 -11.10
C LEU A 208 36.83 0.92 -12.43
N SER A 209 36.13 1.63 -13.33
CA SER A 209 36.69 2.05 -14.62
C SER A 209 37.84 3.07 -14.48
N GLU A 210 37.77 3.97 -13.50
CA GLU A 210 38.84 4.92 -13.19
C GLU A 210 40.07 4.24 -12.58
N GLN A 211 39.87 3.16 -11.82
CA GLN A 211 40.96 2.36 -11.30
C GLN A 211 41.64 1.52 -12.39
N GLU A 212 40.86 0.91 -13.29
CA GLU A 212 41.39 0.12 -14.41
C GLU A 212 42.22 0.99 -15.36
N THR A 213 41.72 2.16 -15.73
CA THR A 213 42.48 3.12 -16.56
C THR A 213 43.77 3.62 -15.90
N LYS A 214 43.77 3.81 -14.57
CA LYS A 214 44.99 4.12 -13.79
C LYS A 214 45.94 2.93 -13.66
N LEU A 215 45.42 1.69 -13.67
CA LEU A 215 46.21 0.47 -13.55
C LEU A 215 46.86 0.09 -14.89
N ASP A 216 46.15 0.26 -16.00
CA ASP A 216 46.68 0.08 -17.37
C ASP A 216 47.78 1.08 -17.70
N THR A 217 47.73 2.29 -17.13
CA THR A 217 48.82 3.27 -17.24
C THR A 217 50.02 2.96 -16.36
N PHE A 218 49.89 2.12 -15.32
CA PHE A 218 50.98 1.85 -14.38
C PHE A 218 51.60 0.45 -14.49
N LYS A 219 50.92 -0.56 -15.06
CA LYS A 219 51.29 -1.98 -14.83
C LYS A 219 50.99 -2.96 -15.98
N LEU A 220 51.43 -2.65 -17.21
CA LEU A 220 51.50 -3.67 -18.28
C LEU A 220 52.70 -4.63 -18.14
N LYS A 221 53.58 -4.50 -17.12
CA LYS A 221 54.80 -5.33 -17.01
C LYS A 221 54.86 -6.37 -15.88
N ASP A 222 54.12 -6.20 -14.78
CA ASP A 222 54.28 -7.07 -13.59
C ASP A 222 53.01 -7.80 -13.08
N TYR A 223 51.82 -7.51 -13.61
CA TYR A 223 50.54 -7.88 -12.96
C TYR A 223 49.87 -9.17 -13.43
N THR A 224 50.36 -9.80 -14.50
CA THR A 224 49.79 -11.06 -15.03
C THR A 224 49.90 -12.24 -14.07
N LYS A 225 50.69 -12.16 -12.98
CA LYS A 225 50.82 -13.23 -11.98
C LYS A 225 49.98 -13.05 -10.71
N LEU A 226 49.41 -11.87 -10.46
CA LEU A 226 48.72 -11.55 -9.19
C LEU A 226 47.19 -11.42 -9.34
N LEU A 227 46.70 -11.16 -10.56
CA LEU A 227 45.28 -10.91 -10.81
C LEU A 227 44.38 -12.14 -10.58
N ASP A 228 44.90 -13.36 -10.76
CA ASP A 228 44.11 -14.59 -10.69
C ASP A 228 43.66 -14.94 -9.26
N PHE A 229 44.38 -14.49 -8.22
CA PHE A 229 44.08 -14.83 -6.83
C PHE A 229 43.17 -13.82 -6.10
N GLU A 230 43.24 -12.52 -6.41
CA GLU A 230 42.42 -11.50 -5.72
C GLU A 230 41.04 -11.31 -6.35
N GLN A 231 40.92 -11.46 -7.68
CA GLN A 231 39.65 -11.30 -8.38
C GLN A 231 38.62 -12.34 -7.94
N GLN A 232 39.06 -13.56 -7.57
CA GLN A 232 38.21 -14.62 -7.07
C GLN A 232 37.66 -14.35 -5.65
N LYS A 233 38.37 -13.57 -4.82
CA LYS A 233 37.99 -13.28 -3.43
C LYS A 233 37.03 -12.09 -3.32
N GLY A 234 37.20 -11.07 -4.16
CA GLY A 234 36.30 -9.91 -4.24
C GLY A 234 34.93 -10.23 -4.85
N ILE A 235 34.89 -11.07 -5.90
CA ILE A 235 33.64 -11.51 -6.53
C ILE A 235 32.79 -12.35 -5.56
N LEU A 236 33.41 -13.11 -4.65
CA LEU A 236 32.69 -13.93 -3.66
C LEU A 236 32.03 -13.10 -2.55
N SER A 237 32.57 -11.94 -2.16
CA SER A 237 31.95 -11.09 -1.14
C SER A 237 30.75 -10.30 -1.72
N ILE A 238 30.87 -9.83 -2.96
CA ILE A 238 29.77 -9.17 -3.69
C ILE A 238 28.66 -10.17 -4.01
N LYS A 239 28.99 -11.41 -4.39
CA LYS A 239 28.01 -12.48 -4.64
C LYS A 239 27.24 -12.88 -3.37
N LYS A 240 27.86 -12.76 -2.18
CA LYS A 240 27.18 -12.95 -0.89
C LYS A 240 26.20 -11.81 -0.57
N ASN A 241 26.50 -10.58 -0.99
CA ASN A 241 25.63 -9.40 -0.79
C ASN A 241 24.51 -9.28 -1.85
N ILE A 242 24.68 -9.84 -3.05
CA ILE A 242 23.63 -9.90 -4.11
C ILE A 242 22.52 -10.94 -3.80
N SER A 243 22.64 -11.68 -2.69
CA SER A 243 21.54 -12.47 -2.10
C SER A 243 20.27 -11.64 -1.79
N MET A 244 20.31 -10.31 -1.92
CA MET A 244 19.16 -9.41 -1.84
C MET A 244 18.24 -9.48 -3.07
N ALA A 245 18.76 -9.88 -4.24
CA ALA A 245 18.03 -9.97 -5.50
C ALA A 245 16.75 -10.84 -5.42
N PRO A 246 16.74 -12.07 -4.88
CA PRO A 246 15.51 -12.87 -4.77
C PRO A 246 14.46 -12.25 -3.84
N THR A 247 14.87 -11.39 -2.90
CA THR A 247 13.95 -10.75 -1.95
C THR A 247 13.23 -9.55 -2.58
N LEU A 248 13.96 -8.76 -3.37
CA LEU A 248 13.38 -7.73 -4.23
C LEU A 248 12.56 -8.35 -5.35
N LEU A 249 13.03 -9.45 -5.96
CA LEU A 249 12.28 -10.20 -6.97
C LEU A 249 10.96 -10.70 -6.38
N PHE A 250 10.95 -11.27 -5.17
CA PHE A 250 9.72 -11.71 -4.50
C PHE A 250 8.75 -10.55 -4.21
N CYS A 251 9.25 -9.38 -3.78
CA CYS A 251 8.39 -8.22 -3.55
C CYS A 251 7.84 -7.66 -4.87
N ILE A 252 8.66 -7.61 -5.93
CA ILE A 252 8.24 -7.27 -7.29
C ILE A 252 7.24 -8.30 -7.81
N GLU A 253 7.46 -9.59 -7.59
CA GLU A 253 6.58 -10.66 -8.05
C GLU A 253 5.24 -10.60 -7.32
N LEU A 254 5.21 -10.31 -6.02
CA LEU A 254 3.98 -10.02 -5.28
C LEU A 254 3.28 -8.77 -5.79
N CYS A 255 4.03 -7.68 -6.05
CA CYS A 255 3.48 -6.44 -6.59
C CYS A 255 2.92 -6.65 -8.01
N ILE A 256 3.67 -7.34 -8.87
CA ILE A 256 3.28 -7.70 -10.23
C ILE A 256 2.08 -8.63 -10.18
N LYS A 257 2.08 -9.70 -9.37
CA LYS A 257 0.95 -10.64 -9.25
C LYS A 257 -0.32 -9.93 -8.76
N LYS A 258 -0.19 -9.01 -7.80
CA LYS A 258 -1.31 -8.18 -7.31
C LYS A 258 -1.79 -7.18 -8.38
N THR A 259 -0.88 -6.59 -9.15
CA THR A 259 -1.18 -5.69 -10.28
C THR A 259 -1.79 -6.45 -11.47
N LEU A 260 -1.33 -7.67 -11.73
CA LEU A 260 -1.82 -8.56 -12.78
C LEU A 260 -3.22 -9.07 -12.42
N GLN A 261 -3.48 -9.42 -11.15
CA GLN A 261 -4.82 -9.76 -10.68
C GLN A 261 -5.79 -8.58 -10.79
N LEU A 262 -5.35 -7.36 -10.49
CA LEU A 262 -6.14 -6.14 -10.69
C LEU A 262 -6.41 -5.88 -12.17
N ARG A 263 -5.40 -6.00 -13.05
CA ARG A 263 -5.57 -5.86 -14.50
C ARG A 263 -6.47 -6.94 -15.10
N LEU A 264 -6.36 -8.18 -14.65
CA LEU A 264 -7.21 -9.28 -15.12
C LEU A 264 -8.66 -9.10 -14.67
N LYS A 265 -8.91 -8.62 -13.45
CA LYS A 265 -10.25 -8.23 -13.00
C LYS A 265 -10.84 -7.08 -13.82
N ILE A 266 -10.05 -6.06 -14.15
CA ILE A 266 -10.49 -4.94 -14.99
C ILE A 266 -10.80 -5.41 -16.43
N LYS A 267 -9.96 -6.28 -17.00
CA LYS A 267 -10.21 -6.87 -18.33
C LYS A 267 -11.47 -7.73 -18.37
N PHE A 268 -11.76 -8.49 -17.31
CA PHE A 268 -12.98 -9.30 -17.23
C PHE A 268 -14.26 -8.46 -17.16
N ILE A 269 -14.20 -7.28 -16.52
CA ILE A 269 -15.33 -6.36 -16.42
C ILE A 269 -15.60 -5.67 -17.77
N PHE A 270 -14.57 -5.33 -18.54
CA PHE A 270 -14.71 -4.63 -19.82
C PHE A 270 -14.97 -5.53 -21.04
N HIS A 271 -14.82 -6.86 -20.92
CA HIS A 271 -15.10 -7.80 -22.02
C HIS A 271 -16.45 -8.51 -21.88
N SER A 272 -17.18 -8.26 -20.79
CA SER A 272 -18.52 -8.80 -20.51
C SER A 272 -19.66 -7.83 -20.87
N THR A 273 -19.32 -6.67 -21.45
CA THR A 273 -20.23 -5.68 -22.05
C THR A 273 -19.96 -5.63 -23.54
#